data_AF-A0A2S9B8Q6-F1
#
_entry.id   AF-A0A2S9B8Q6-F1
#
_cell.length_a   1.000
_cell.length_b   1.000
_cell.length_c   1.000
_cell.angle_alpha   90.00
_cell.angle_beta   90.00
_cell.angle_gamma   90.00
#
_symmetry.space_group_name_H-M   'P 1'
#
loop_
_entity.id
_entity.type
_entity.pdbx_description
1 polymer ?
#
loop_
_entity_poly.entity_id
_entity_poly.type
_entity_poly.pdbx_seq_one_letter_code
_entity_poly.pdbx_strand_id
1 'polypeptide(L)'
;MYYPILKAKRHELNTLFDLAPILPAAKYRPVIEPVNAKYKSLIETIEQLHSYSVSPLVVINPSQGHFSKNSSAGLFGQLQADPKSANKFVPCIKVKDAADSVALGLLASYPNAALYLENDIGARSLSILNSASCVLLNQQKVDDTIVDKLKNVVVYADSFAKKKRNADYTSQSFYSGLHVSYKKKSNVSGFGDFTIMGEEYLDSGGPAYVVAIHVSYIDGVAPNSMYVHHYCSTVDDKLPTNAGGKYKEALVKMFKFIAANPTVYDNTLGLSEFRASHSVMHFPGLGLVKEMSMKHHIESLCNYI
;
A
#
# COMPACT_ATOMS: atom_id res chain seq x y z
N MET A 1 -14.31 -3.69 -1.41
CA MET A 1 -13.42 -2.65 -1.97
C MET A 1 -12.03 -2.77 -1.34
N TYR A 2 -10.97 -2.50 -2.10
CA TYR A 2 -9.57 -2.60 -1.67
C TYR A 2 -8.98 -1.23 -1.26
N TYR A 3 -8.21 -1.19 -0.18
CA TYR A 3 -7.64 0.02 0.41
C TYR A 3 -6.12 -0.14 0.56
N PRO A 4 -5.34 -0.01 -0.54
CA PRO A 4 -3.88 -0.08 -0.44
C PRO A 4 -3.37 1.08 0.43
N ILE A 5 -2.47 0.79 1.37
CA ILE A 5 -1.90 1.77 2.30
C ILE A 5 -0.48 2.11 1.87
N LEU A 6 -0.25 3.36 1.51
CA LEU A 6 1.03 3.84 0.97
C LEU A 6 1.58 5.01 1.79
N LYS A 7 2.90 5.03 1.97
CA LYS A 7 3.66 6.06 2.69
C LYS A 7 4.10 7.21 1.78
N ALA A 8 3.27 7.66 0.84
CA ALA A 8 3.45 8.87 0.01
C ALA A 8 4.90 9.20 -0.46
N LYS A 9 5.76 8.20 -0.68
CA LYS A 9 7.06 8.39 -1.31
C LYS A 9 6.86 8.54 -2.80
N ARG A 10 7.87 9.08 -3.48
CA ARG A 10 7.81 9.34 -4.93
C ARG A 10 7.26 8.15 -5.73
N HIS A 11 7.83 6.95 -5.57
CA HIS A 11 7.41 5.77 -6.33
C HIS A 11 6.05 5.20 -5.89
N GLU A 12 5.66 5.43 -4.65
CA GLU A 12 4.32 5.06 -4.15
C GLU A 12 3.24 5.98 -4.70
N LEU A 13 3.51 7.29 -4.76
CA LEU A 13 2.63 8.27 -5.38
C LEU A 13 2.51 8.06 -6.89
N ASN A 14 3.63 7.83 -7.59
CA ASN A 14 3.63 7.49 -9.02
C ASN A 14 2.80 6.23 -9.31
N THR A 15 2.89 5.20 -8.45
CA THR A 15 2.07 4.00 -8.58
C THR A 15 0.58 4.35 -8.61
N LEU A 16 0.11 5.16 -7.67
CA LEU A 16 -1.29 5.59 -7.64
C LEU A 16 -1.66 6.49 -8.82
N PHE A 17 -0.75 7.39 -9.20
CA PHE A 17 -0.94 8.32 -10.31
C PHE A 17 -1.17 7.58 -11.63
N ASP A 18 -0.33 6.58 -11.92
CA ASP A 18 -0.36 5.82 -13.16
C ASP A 18 -1.51 4.80 -13.20
N LEU A 19 -1.92 4.28 -12.03
CA LEU A 19 -3.05 3.34 -11.94
C LEU A 19 -4.43 4.02 -11.99
N ALA A 20 -4.52 5.31 -11.65
CA ALA A 20 -5.78 6.06 -11.67
C ALA A 20 -6.57 5.94 -12.99
N PRO A 21 -5.97 6.08 -14.19
CA PRO A 21 -6.68 5.88 -15.47
C PRO A 21 -7.04 4.42 -15.78
N ILE A 22 -6.42 3.44 -15.10
CA ILE A 22 -6.53 2.02 -15.43
C ILE A 22 -7.59 1.33 -14.57
N LEU A 23 -7.62 1.67 -13.28
CA LEU A 23 -8.41 0.93 -12.30
C LEU A 23 -9.83 1.50 -12.15
N PRO A 24 -10.87 0.65 -12.04
CA PRO A 24 -12.21 1.15 -11.78
C PRO A 24 -12.32 1.74 -10.37
N ALA A 25 -12.83 2.97 -10.26
CA ALA A 25 -12.95 3.68 -8.98
C ALA A 25 -13.79 2.96 -7.92
N ALA A 26 -14.71 2.08 -8.33
CA ALA A 26 -15.51 1.26 -7.42
C ALA A 26 -14.72 0.12 -6.74
N LYS A 27 -13.53 -0.23 -7.25
CA LYS A 27 -12.76 -1.37 -6.76
C LYS A 27 -11.74 -0.97 -5.70
N TYR A 28 -11.19 0.23 -5.75
CA TYR A 28 -10.12 0.64 -4.84
C TYR A 28 -10.25 2.06 -4.30
N ARG A 29 -9.69 2.27 -3.11
CA ARG A 29 -9.65 3.56 -2.43
C ARG A 29 -8.37 3.67 -1.60
N PRO A 30 -7.29 4.28 -2.15
CA PRO A 30 -5.99 4.27 -1.49
C PRO A 30 -5.98 5.11 -0.22
N VAL A 31 -5.17 4.66 0.75
CA VAL A 31 -4.85 5.38 1.99
C VAL A 31 -3.43 5.89 1.86
N ILE A 32 -3.26 7.21 1.95
CA ILE A 32 -1.99 7.89 1.69
C ILE A 32 -1.53 8.56 2.98
N GLU A 33 -0.41 8.09 3.55
CA GLU A 33 0.23 8.73 4.69
C GLU A 33 1.42 9.59 4.21
N PRO A 34 1.33 10.93 4.25
CA PRO A 34 2.44 11.82 3.90
C PRO A 34 3.63 11.61 4.82
N VAL A 35 4.83 11.42 4.25
CA VAL A 35 6.09 11.26 5.01
C VAL A 35 7.13 12.34 4.69
N ASN A 36 6.81 13.25 3.78
CA ASN A 36 7.67 14.35 3.33
C ASN A 36 6.96 15.69 3.54
N ALA A 37 7.73 16.76 3.80
CA ALA A 37 7.19 18.12 3.95
C ALA A 37 6.82 18.82 2.62
N LYS A 38 7.22 18.24 1.48
CA LYS A 38 6.92 18.78 0.14
C LYS A 38 5.71 18.07 -0.42
N TYR A 39 4.61 18.79 -0.58
CA TYR A 39 3.31 18.20 -0.96
C TYR A 39 3.00 18.24 -2.45
N LYS A 40 3.82 18.86 -3.29
CA LYS A 40 3.53 19.01 -4.74
C LYS A 40 3.11 17.70 -5.40
N SER A 41 3.91 16.63 -5.27
CA SER A 41 3.58 15.33 -5.86
C SER A 41 2.36 14.67 -5.23
N LEU A 42 2.11 14.90 -3.92
CA LEU A 42 0.90 14.42 -3.25
C LEU A 42 -0.34 15.12 -3.81
N ILE A 43 -0.28 16.44 -3.98
CA ILE A 43 -1.35 17.28 -4.54
C ILE A 43 -1.65 16.84 -5.99
N GLU A 44 -0.63 16.64 -6.81
CA GLU A 44 -0.77 16.13 -8.19
C GLU A 44 -1.40 14.72 -8.22
N THR A 45 -1.04 13.85 -7.27
CA THR A 45 -1.63 12.51 -7.15
C THR A 45 -3.10 12.56 -6.73
N ILE A 46 -3.46 13.45 -5.80
CA ILE A 46 -4.86 13.66 -5.38
C ILE A 46 -5.69 14.17 -6.56
N GLU A 47 -5.17 15.14 -7.31
CA GLU A 47 -5.82 15.68 -8.51
C GLU A 47 -6.07 14.58 -9.56
N GLN A 48 -5.05 13.76 -9.82
CA GLN A 48 -5.12 12.66 -10.76
C GLN A 48 -6.16 11.63 -10.35
N LEU A 49 -6.13 11.15 -9.10
CA LEU A 49 -7.12 10.19 -8.59
C LEU A 49 -8.54 10.74 -8.70
N HIS A 50 -8.74 12.00 -8.29
CA HIS A 50 -10.04 12.65 -8.36
C HIS A 50 -10.55 12.78 -9.81
N SER A 51 -9.67 13.06 -10.77
CA SER A 51 -10.03 13.14 -12.20
C SER A 51 -10.59 11.82 -12.76
N TYR A 52 -10.26 10.69 -12.12
CA TYR A 52 -10.79 9.36 -12.40
C TYR A 52 -11.83 8.89 -11.36
N SER A 53 -12.48 9.82 -10.65
CA SER A 53 -13.53 9.56 -9.66
C SER A 53 -13.08 8.75 -8.43
N VAL A 54 -11.78 8.70 -8.16
CA VAL A 54 -11.22 8.06 -6.96
C VAL A 54 -10.99 9.12 -5.89
N SER A 55 -11.67 9.00 -4.75
CA SER A 55 -11.43 9.86 -3.59
C SER A 55 -10.53 9.16 -2.57
N PRO A 56 -9.21 9.44 -2.54
CA PRO A 56 -8.30 8.83 -1.58
C PRO A 56 -8.63 9.22 -0.14
N LEU A 57 -8.15 8.39 0.79
CA LEU A 57 -8.04 8.74 2.21
C LEU A 57 -6.63 9.32 2.43
N VAL A 58 -6.51 10.54 2.95
CA VAL A 58 -5.19 11.15 3.19
C VAL A 58 -5.02 11.38 4.68
N VAL A 59 -3.98 10.80 5.27
CA VAL A 59 -3.68 10.97 6.71
C VAL A 59 -3.24 12.41 6.95
N ILE A 60 -3.98 13.13 7.79
CA ILE A 60 -3.73 14.56 8.06
C ILE A 60 -2.93 14.82 9.34
N ASN A 61 -2.74 13.80 10.16
CA ASN A 61 -1.83 13.77 11.30
C ASN A 61 -0.79 12.63 11.15
N PRO A 62 0.00 12.60 10.05
CA PRO A 62 1.01 11.58 9.85
C PRO A 62 2.04 11.60 10.98
N SER A 63 2.63 10.44 11.27
CA SER A 63 3.60 10.27 12.36
C SER A 63 4.94 9.67 11.91
N GLN A 64 5.13 9.53 10.60
CA GLN A 64 6.27 8.84 9.98
C GLN A 64 7.14 9.78 9.14
N GLY A 65 8.38 9.37 8.87
CA GLY A 65 9.34 10.15 8.08
C GLY A 65 9.59 11.54 8.66
N HIS A 66 9.41 12.58 7.86
CA HIS A 66 9.53 13.98 8.30
C HIS A 66 8.69 14.26 9.57
N PHE A 67 7.49 13.70 9.68
CA PHE A 67 6.56 13.98 10.78
C PHE A 67 6.83 13.17 12.05
N SER A 68 7.82 12.28 12.05
CA SER A 68 8.29 11.62 13.28
C SER A 68 8.99 12.59 14.23
N LYS A 69 9.51 13.71 13.70
CA LYS A 69 10.28 14.72 14.44
C LYS A 69 9.70 16.13 14.30
N ASN A 70 8.73 16.32 13.43
CA ASN A 70 8.16 17.62 13.09
C ASN A 70 6.64 17.58 13.16
N SER A 71 6.03 18.71 13.51
CA SER A 71 4.57 18.82 13.58
C SER A 71 3.94 18.65 12.19
N SER A 72 2.81 17.95 12.14
CA SER A 72 1.92 17.92 10.98
C SER A 72 0.88 19.05 10.99
N ALA A 73 0.94 19.96 11.98
CA ALA A 73 0.03 21.10 12.07
C ALA A 73 0.09 21.93 10.79
N GLY A 74 -1.08 22.20 10.20
CA GLY A 74 -1.21 22.96 8.95
C GLY A 74 -1.17 22.12 7.67
N LEU A 75 -0.79 20.84 7.72
CA LEU A 75 -0.80 19.96 6.53
C LEU A 75 -2.17 19.96 5.85
N PHE A 76 -3.24 19.73 6.62
CA PHE A 76 -4.60 19.73 6.07
C PHE A 76 -4.94 21.09 5.44
N GLY A 77 -4.65 22.20 6.11
CA GLY A 77 -4.90 23.54 5.60
C GLY A 77 -4.14 23.83 4.30
N GLN A 78 -2.89 23.38 4.18
CA GLN A 78 -2.09 23.52 2.96
C GLN A 78 -2.65 22.71 1.80
N LEU A 79 -3.10 21.47 2.06
CA LEU A 79 -3.79 20.67 1.03
C LEU A 79 -5.15 21.27 0.63
N GLN A 80 -5.86 21.93 1.54
CA GLN A 80 -7.12 22.61 1.21
C GLN A 80 -6.92 23.97 0.54
N ALA A 81 -5.75 24.62 0.71
CA ALA A 81 -5.45 25.90 0.07
C ALA A 81 -5.11 25.76 -1.43
N ASP A 82 -4.65 24.58 -1.87
CA ASP A 82 -4.37 24.31 -3.28
C ASP A 82 -5.61 23.76 -4.00
N PRO A 83 -6.13 24.43 -5.05
CA PRO A 83 -7.32 23.96 -5.80
C PRO A 83 -7.17 22.56 -6.41
N LYS A 84 -5.95 22.08 -6.60
CA LYS A 84 -5.68 20.74 -7.13
C LYS A 84 -6.01 19.63 -6.14
N SER A 85 -5.99 19.91 -4.84
CA SER A 85 -6.31 18.95 -3.77
C SER A 85 -7.52 19.33 -2.91
N ALA A 86 -7.92 20.61 -2.89
CA ALA A 86 -9.05 21.09 -2.10
C ALA A 86 -10.33 20.29 -2.38
N ASN A 87 -10.96 19.76 -1.33
CA ASN A 87 -12.17 18.93 -1.38
C ASN A 87 -12.10 17.68 -2.29
N LYS A 88 -10.90 17.21 -2.66
CA LYS A 88 -10.70 16.06 -3.58
C LYS A 88 -10.23 14.78 -2.87
N PHE A 89 -10.21 14.79 -1.55
CA PHE A 89 -9.87 13.64 -0.72
C PHE A 89 -10.69 13.66 0.58
N VAL A 90 -10.78 12.51 1.25
CA VAL A 90 -11.35 12.43 2.59
C VAL A 90 -10.21 12.47 3.61
N PRO A 91 -10.25 13.39 4.60
CA PRO A 91 -9.24 13.41 5.65
C PRO A 91 -9.28 12.10 6.43
N CYS A 92 -8.13 11.57 6.77
CA CYS A 92 -7.97 10.38 7.59
C CYS A 92 -7.22 10.76 8.87
N ILE A 93 -7.79 10.43 10.02
CA ILE A 93 -7.15 10.65 11.32
C ILE A 93 -6.51 9.35 11.76
N LYS A 94 -5.21 9.39 11.98
CA LYS A 94 -4.45 8.29 12.52
C LYS A 94 -4.50 8.33 14.04
N VAL A 95 -5.02 7.28 14.67
CA VAL A 95 -5.11 7.16 16.13
C VAL A 95 -4.21 6.02 16.55
N LYS A 96 -3.26 6.30 17.44
CA LYS A 96 -2.32 5.26 17.88
C LYS A 96 -2.98 4.20 18.75
N ASP A 97 -3.72 4.64 19.76
CA ASP A 97 -4.36 3.80 20.78
C ASP A 97 -5.38 4.64 21.59
N ALA A 98 -5.97 4.04 22.64
CA ALA A 98 -6.94 4.72 23.51
C ALA A 98 -6.39 5.92 24.30
N ALA A 99 -5.06 6.07 24.44
CA ALA A 99 -4.43 7.17 25.15
C ALA A 99 -4.11 8.38 24.23
N ASP A 100 -4.30 8.24 22.91
CA ASP A 100 -4.06 9.29 21.93
C ASP A 100 -5.20 10.33 21.91
N SER A 101 -5.35 11.07 23.01
CA SER A 101 -6.40 12.07 23.20
C SER A 101 -6.36 13.20 22.17
N VAL A 102 -5.17 13.52 21.64
CA VAL A 102 -4.98 14.53 20.61
C VAL A 102 -5.62 14.06 19.29
N ALA A 103 -5.32 12.84 18.84
CA ALA A 103 -5.93 12.31 17.62
C ALA A 103 -7.44 12.08 17.79
N LEU A 104 -7.89 11.61 18.96
CA LEU A 104 -9.33 11.46 19.24
C LEU A 104 -10.07 12.80 19.23
N GLY A 105 -9.48 13.86 19.79
CA GLY A 105 -10.01 15.22 19.69
C GLY A 105 -10.02 15.76 18.26
N LEU A 106 -9.00 15.42 17.47
CA LEU A 106 -8.95 15.77 16.05
C LEU A 106 -10.07 15.06 15.28
N LEU A 107 -10.31 13.77 15.52
CA LEU A 107 -11.41 13.02 14.92
C LEU A 107 -12.78 13.65 15.25
N ALA A 108 -12.99 14.08 16.49
CA ALA A 108 -14.21 14.80 16.89
C ALA A 108 -14.39 16.13 16.14
N SER A 109 -13.30 16.77 15.72
CA SER A 109 -13.33 18.02 14.98
C SER A 109 -13.62 17.85 13.48
N TYR A 110 -13.55 16.61 12.95
CA TYR A 110 -13.78 16.29 11.54
C TYR A 110 -14.78 15.15 11.38
N PRO A 111 -16.11 15.42 11.47
CA PRO A 111 -17.16 14.40 11.56
C PRO A 111 -17.35 13.50 10.32
N ASN A 112 -16.60 13.73 9.23
CA ASN A 112 -16.60 12.88 8.03
C ASN A 112 -15.24 12.23 7.75
N ALA A 113 -14.25 12.44 8.63
CA ALA A 113 -12.95 11.85 8.47
C ALA A 113 -13.00 10.32 8.57
N ALA A 114 -12.15 9.67 7.80
CA ALA A 114 -11.82 8.27 8.05
C ALA A 114 -10.92 8.17 9.29
N LEU A 115 -10.89 6.99 9.89
CA LEU A 115 -10.03 6.68 11.02
C LEU A 115 -9.05 5.58 10.61
N TYR A 116 -7.75 5.79 10.84
CA TYR A 116 -6.72 4.76 10.78
C TYR A 116 -6.24 4.45 12.19
N LEU A 117 -6.65 3.29 12.71
CA LEU A 117 -6.24 2.79 14.02
C LEU A 117 -4.98 1.93 13.94
N GLU A 118 -3.90 2.30 14.64
CA GLU A 118 -2.64 1.53 14.62
C GLU A 118 -2.65 0.32 15.56
N ASN A 119 -3.23 0.45 16.76
CA ASN A 119 -3.23 -0.57 17.82
C ASN A 119 -4.61 -0.70 18.48
N ASP A 120 -4.73 -1.56 19.48
CA ASP A 120 -5.98 -1.79 20.19
C ASP A 120 -6.59 -0.52 20.79
N ILE A 121 -7.92 -0.52 20.87
CA ILE A 121 -8.69 0.56 21.46
C ILE A 121 -9.85 0.00 22.27
N GLY A 122 -9.97 0.48 23.52
CA GLY A 122 -10.98 -0.01 24.44
C GLY A 122 -12.40 0.46 24.08
N ALA A 123 -13.39 -0.23 24.65
CA ALA A 123 -14.81 0.04 24.43
C ALA A 123 -15.27 1.48 24.73
N ARG A 124 -14.52 2.22 25.56
CA ARG A 124 -14.81 3.63 25.90
C ARG A 124 -14.77 4.57 24.69
N SER A 125 -14.01 4.23 23.65
CA SER A 125 -13.91 5.06 22.45
C SER A 125 -14.93 4.69 21.36
N LEU A 126 -15.73 3.63 21.53
CA LEU A 126 -16.64 3.14 20.47
C LEU A 126 -17.54 4.22 19.85
N SER A 127 -18.02 5.17 20.65
CA SER A 127 -18.86 6.27 20.15
C SER A 127 -18.12 7.16 19.17
N ILE A 128 -16.89 7.57 19.50
CA ILE A 128 -16.06 8.43 18.64
C ILE A 128 -15.51 7.67 17.43
N LEU A 129 -15.21 6.37 17.55
CA LEU A 129 -14.80 5.58 16.38
C LEU A 129 -15.96 5.41 15.39
N ASN A 130 -17.18 5.21 15.90
CA ASN A 130 -18.38 5.08 15.07
C ASN A 130 -18.86 6.40 14.45
N SER A 131 -18.27 7.55 14.80
CA SER A 131 -18.51 8.80 14.08
C SER A 131 -17.62 8.96 12.84
N ALA A 132 -16.59 8.13 12.67
CA ALA A 132 -15.76 8.15 11.46
C ALA A 132 -16.52 7.61 10.25
N SER A 133 -16.19 8.10 9.05
CA SER A 133 -16.80 7.62 7.80
C SER A 133 -16.47 6.15 7.50
N CYS A 134 -15.28 5.71 7.92
CA CYS A 134 -14.86 4.31 8.00
C CYS A 134 -13.74 4.15 9.02
N VAL A 135 -13.59 2.94 9.56
CA VAL A 135 -12.53 2.60 10.53
C VAL A 135 -11.59 1.58 9.92
N LEU A 136 -10.37 2.00 9.57
CA LEU A 136 -9.29 1.12 9.16
C LEU A 136 -8.59 0.55 10.40
N LEU A 137 -8.56 -0.77 10.53
CA LEU A 137 -7.94 -1.46 11.66
C LEU A 137 -7.28 -2.77 11.24
N ASN A 138 -6.28 -3.20 12.01
CA ASN A 138 -5.72 -4.55 11.89
C ASN A 138 -6.42 -5.50 12.86
N GLN A 139 -7.12 -6.51 12.33
CA GLN A 139 -7.87 -7.48 13.14
C GLN A 139 -6.99 -8.31 14.10
N GLN A 140 -5.68 -8.39 13.86
CA GLN A 140 -4.76 -9.05 14.76
C GLN A 140 -4.35 -8.16 15.95
N LYS A 141 -4.61 -6.85 15.87
CA LYS A 141 -4.23 -5.85 16.89
C LYS A 141 -5.41 -5.32 17.70
N VAL A 142 -6.65 -5.67 17.34
CA VAL A 142 -7.88 -5.15 17.96
C VAL A 142 -8.77 -6.30 18.40
N ASP A 143 -9.33 -6.21 19.61
CA ASP A 143 -10.24 -7.23 20.14
C ASP A 143 -11.47 -7.43 19.25
N ASP A 144 -11.82 -8.69 18.96
CA ASP A 144 -12.88 -9.03 18.00
C ASP A 144 -14.27 -8.51 18.43
N THR A 145 -14.52 -8.41 19.75
CA THR A 145 -15.77 -7.85 20.30
C THR A 145 -15.87 -6.34 20.12
N ILE A 146 -14.75 -5.64 19.96
CA ILE A 146 -14.70 -4.22 19.57
C ILE A 146 -14.99 -4.11 18.08
N VAL A 147 -14.34 -4.95 17.26
CA VAL A 147 -14.58 -4.98 15.81
C VAL A 147 -16.06 -5.18 15.50
N ASP A 148 -16.75 -6.09 16.19
CA ASP A 148 -18.18 -6.37 15.98
C ASP A 148 -19.11 -5.18 16.31
N LYS A 149 -18.66 -4.24 17.14
CA LYS A 149 -19.43 -3.05 17.55
C LYS A 149 -19.15 -1.81 16.69
N LEU A 150 -18.19 -1.91 15.77
CA LEU A 150 -17.85 -0.83 14.85
C LEU A 150 -18.70 -0.87 13.58
N LYS A 151 -18.93 0.30 13.00
CA LYS A 151 -19.60 0.47 11.71
C LYS A 151 -18.55 0.75 10.62
N ASN A 152 -18.81 0.28 9.40
CA ASN A 152 -18.00 0.57 8.21
C ASN A 152 -16.50 0.29 8.41
N VAL A 153 -16.18 -0.94 8.80
CA VAL A 153 -14.80 -1.37 9.08
C VAL A 153 -14.09 -1.71 7.77
N VAL A 154 -12.84 -1.28 7.66
CA VAL A 154 -11.90 -1.75 6.65
C VAL A 154 -10.77 -2.47 7.38
N VAL A 155 -10.59 -3.75 7.09
CA VAL A 155 -9.57 -4.56 7.78
C VAL A 155 -8.27 -4.53 7.00
N TYR A 156 -7.13 -4.33 7.64
CA TYR A 156 -5.84 -4.38 6.95
C TYR A 156 -4.85 -5.30 7.65
N ALA A 157 -3.85 -5.76 6.90
CA ALA A 157 -2.76 -6.57 7.44
C ALA A 157 -1.44 -6.23 6.77
N ASP A 158 -0.34 -6.23 7.54
CA ASP A 158 1.00 -6.30 6.97
C ASP A 158 1.29 -7.75 6.57
N SER A 159 0.93 -8.06 5.33
CA SER A 159 0.96 -9.42 4.79
C SER A 159 2.28 -9.75 4.08
N PHE A 160 3.14 -8.76 3.85
CA PHE A 160 4.39 -8.99 3.14
C PHE A 160 5.42 -9.61 4.09
N ALA A 161 5.83 -10.85 3.81
CA ALA A 161 6.82 -11.59 4.59
C ALA A 161 8.27 -11.07 4.39
N LYS A 162 8.49 -9.79 4.73
CA LYS A 162 9.73 -9.06 4.53
C LYS A 162 10.92 -9.77 5.17
N LYS A 163 12.01 -9.92 4.41
CA LYS A 163 13.28 -10.45 4.90
C LYS A 163 14.29 -9.34 5.13
N LYS A 164 15.18 -9.54 6.11
CA LYS A 164 16.29 -8.61 6.40
C LYS A 164 17.23 -8.46 5.20
N ARG A 165 17.47 -9.55 4.45
CA ARG A 165 18.25 -9.55 3.21
C ARG A 165 17.42 -10.16 2.10
N ASN A 166 17.56 -9.61 0.89
CA ASN A 166 16.90 -10.16 -0.29
C ASN A 166 17.37 -11.59 -0.63
N ALA A 167 18.60 -11.96 -0.24
CA ALA A 167 19.11 -13.32 -0.39
C ALA A 167 18.35 -14.37 0.44
N ASP A 168 17.63 -13.94 1.47
CA ASP A 168 16.93 -14.84 2.41
C ASP A 168 15.49 -15.16 1.96
N TYR A 169 15.04 -14.63 0.81
CA TYR A 169 13.75 -15.02 0.24
C TYR A 169 13.83 -16.41 -0.39
N THR A 170 12.85 -17.24 -0.09
CA THR A 170 12.52 -18.44 -0.86
C THR A 170 11.91 -18.04 -2.21
N SER A 171 11.74 -19.01 -3.13
CA SER A 171 11.14 -18.73 -4.45
C SER A 171 9.72 -18.15 -4.36
N GLN A 172 8.97 -18.50 -3.30
CA GLN A 172 7.64 -17.97 -3.02
C GLN A 172 7.39 -17.82 -1.52
N SER A 173 6.44 -16.95 -1.17
CA SER A 173 5.85 -16.86 0.17
C SER A 173 4.34 -16.65 0.09
N PHE A 174 3.62 -17.13 1.11
CA PHE A 174 2.22 -16.75 1.33
C PHE A 174 2.14 -15.26 1.64
N TYR A 175 1.17 -14.58 1.02
CA TYR A 175 0.88 -13.17 1.29
C TYR A 175 -0.35 -13.08 2.19
N SER A 176 -1.54 -13.30 1.63
CA SER A 176 -2.79 -13.08 2.36
C SER A 176 -3.98 -13.84 1.76
N GLY A 177 -4.97 -14.13 2.59
CA GLY A 177 -6.32 -14.50 2.17
C GLY A 177 -7.36 -13.41 2.47
N LEU A 178 -6.92 -12.23 2.89
CA LEU A 178 -7.79 -11.17 3.44
C LEU A 178 -8.80 -10.65 2.41
N HIS A 179 -8.40 -10.58 1.13
CA HIS A 179 -9.25 -10.21 0.00
C HIS A 179 -10.45 -11.15 -0.21
N VAL A 180 -10.40 -12.36 0.36
CA VAL A 180 -11.53 -13.30 0.38
C VAL A 180 -12.24 -13.28 1.72
N SER A 181 -11.49 -13.31 2.82
CA SER A 181 -12.05 -13.52 4.16
C SER A 181 -12.72 -12.28 4.76
N TYR A 182 -12.43 -11.05 4.31
CA TYR A 182 -13.02 -9.83 4.87
C TYR A 182 -14.56 -9.82 4.80
N LYS A 183 -15.13 -10.49 3.79
CA LYS A 183 -16.59 -10.58 3.57
C LYS A 183 -17.33 -11.42 4.63
N LYS A 184 -16.60 -12.08 5.55
CA LYS A 184 -17.21 -12.92 6.60
C LYS A 184 -17.98 -12.11 7.66
N LYS A 185 -17.65 -10.83 7.84
CA LYS A 185 -18.31 -9.94 8.81
C LYS A 185 -19.13 -8.89 8.07
N SER A 186 -20.40 -8.74 8.43
CA SER A 186 -21.34 -7.83 7.74
C SER A 186 -21.00 -6.35 7.90
N ASN A 187 -20.28 -5.98 8.96
CA ASN A 187 -19.83 -4.61 9.22
C ASN A 187 -18.47 -4.27 8.59
N VAL A 188 -17.82 -5.23 7.92
CA VAL A 188 -16.55 -5.03 7.21
C VAL A 188 -16.83 -4.78 5.73
N SER A 189 -16.59 -3.55 5.27
CA SER A 189 -16.89 -3.09 3.90
C SER A 189 -15.69 -3.15 2.95
N GLY A 190 -14.48 -3.37 3.48
CA GLY A 190 -13.28 -3.44 2.67
C GLY A 190 -12.09 -4.09 3.37
N PHE A 191 -11.01 -4.22 2.61
CA PHE A 191 -9.74 -4.72 3.11
C PHE A 191 -8.58 -3.89 2.58
N GLY A 192 -7.41 -3.95 3.22
CA GLY A 192 -6.20 -3.26 2.80
C GLY A 192 -4.91 -4.01 3.15
N ASP A 193 -3.81 -3.59 2.52
CA ASP A 193 -2.46 -4.07 2.83
C ASP A 193 -1.43 -2.98 2.47
N PHE A 194 -0.15 -3.27 2.70
CA PHE A 194 0.98 -2.37 2.39
C PHE A 194 1.75 -2.79 1.14
N THR A 195 1.12 -3.55 0.24
CA THR A 195 1.68 -4.10 -0.99
C THR A 195 2.95 -4.91 -0.73
N ILE A 196 3.97 -4.78 -1.59
CA ILE A 196 5.31 -5.38 -1.42
C ILE A 196 6.24 -4.54 -0.54
N MET A 197 5.76 -3.43 0.04
CA MET A 197 6.58 -2.48 0.81
C MET A 197 6.61 -2.80 2.32
N GLY A 198 5.50 -3.29 2.86
CA GLY A 198 5.31 -3.55 4.29
C GLY A 198 4.93 -2.30 5.11
N GLU A 199 4.49 -2.49 6.36
CA GLU A 199 4.01 -1.41 7.24
C GLU A 199 5.16 -0.47 7.69
N GLU A 200 6.35 -1.04 7.90
CA GLU A 200 7.53 -0.35 8.41
C GLU A 200 8.02 0.75 7.44
N TYR A 201 8.11 1.98 7.95
CA TYR A 201 8.72 3.09 7.23
C TYR A 201 10.26 3.03 7.30
N LEU A 202 10.92 3.08 6.13
CA LEU A 202 12.37 3.20 6.01
C LEU A 202 12.76 4.44 5.19
N ASP A 203 13.61 5.32 5.72
CA ASP A 203 14.04 6.55 5.01
C ASP A 203 14.77 6.26 3.69
N SER A 204 15.53 5.17 3.65
CA SER A 204 16.29 4.76 2.48
C SER A 204 16.28 3.24 2.30
N GLY A 205 16.61 2.81 1.09
CA GLY A 205 16.90 1.40 0.84
C GLY A 205 18.27 1.03 1.38
N GLY A 206 18.43 -0.24 1.75
CA GLY A 206 19.75 -0.81 2.03
C GLY A 206 20.59 -1.02 0.75
N PRO A 207 21.89 -1.30 0.89
CA PRO A 207 22.76 -1.64 -0.22
C PRO A 207 22.25 -2.86 -1.00
N ALA A 208 22.36 -2.79 -2.33
CA ALA A 208 21.84 -3.80 -3.25
C ALA A 208 22.79 -5.00 -3.43
N TYR A 209 23.02 -5.74 -2.34
CA TYR A 209 23.76 -7.02 -2.39
C TYR A 209 23.03 -8.05 -3.26
N VAL A 210 21.71 -8.13 -3.13
CA VAL A 210 20.84 -8.93 -4.00
C VAL A 210 19.68 -8.05 -4.46
N VAL A 211 19.37 -8.08 -5.74
CA VAL A 211 18.14 -7.48 -6.29
C VAL A 211 17.07 -8.55 -6.30
N ALA A 212 15.92 -8.25 -5.69
CA ALA A 212 14.74 -9.10 -5.74
C ALA A 212 13.62 -8.36 -6.49
N ILE A 213 12.97 -9.06 -7.41
CA ILE A 213 11.70 -8.64 -8.01
C ILE A 213 10.59 -9.44 -7.33
N HIS A 214 9.58 -8.74 -6.83
CA HIS A 214 8.46 -9.34 -6.10
C HIS A 214 7.21 -9.25 -6.97
N VAL A 215 6.64 -10.40 -7.33
CA VAL A 215 5.46 -10.44 -8.20
C VAL A 215 4.39 -11.25 -7.50
N SER A 216 3.31 -10.58 -7.14
CA SER A 216 2.19 -11.23 -6.49
C SER A 216 1.27 -11.93 -7.48
N TYR A 217 0.55 -12.96 -7.02
CA TYR A 217 -0.49 -13.61 -7.80
C TYR A 217 -1.55 -14.18 -6.86
N ILE A 218 -2.76 -14.35 -7.39
CA ILE A 218 -3.85 -15.02 -6.67
C ILE A 218 -3.91 -16.45 -7.20
N ASP A 219 -3.82 -17.42 -6.29
CA ASP A 219 -3.94 -18.82 -6.66
C ASP A 219 -5.32 -19.08 -7.29
N GLY A 220 -5.32 -19.80 -8.42
CA GLY A 220 -6.55 -20.21 -9.09
C GLY A 220 -7.33 -21.27 -8.29
N VAL A 221 -6.66 -21.94 -7.35
CA VAL A 221 -7.27 -22.95 -6.48
C VAL A 221 -7.86 -22.30 -5.23
N ALA A 222 -9.08 -22.72 -4.86
CA ALA A 222 -9.73 -22.30 -3.62
C ALA A 222 -8.80 -22.58 -2.41
N PRO A 223 -8.65 -21.63 -1.48
CA PRO A 223 -9.51 -20.47 -1.24
C PRO A 223 -9.09 -19.18 -1.97
N ASN A 224 -8.33 -19.29 -3.07
CA ASN A 224 -7.82 -18.15 -3.85
C ASN A 224 -6.93 -17.23 -3.02
N SER A 225 -6.04 -17.83 -2.25
CA SER A 225 -5.04 -17.08 -1.48
C SER A 225 -4.03 -16.39 -2.39
N MET A 226 -3.53 -15.25 -1.94
CA MET A 226 -2.52 -14.49 -2.61
C MET A 226 -1.13 -14.93 -2.13
N TYR A 227 -0.20 -15.03 -3.07
CA TYR A 227 1.19 -15.38 -2.84
C TYR A 227 2.09 -14.36 -3.54
N VAL A 228 3.38 -14.36 -3.20
CA VAL A 228 4.41 -13.57 -3.87
C VAL A 228 5.52 -14.49 -4.32
N HIS A 229 5.84 -14.47 -5.62
CA HIS A 229 7.10 -15.01 -6.12
C HIS A 229 8.23 -13.99 -5.92
N HIS A 230 9.40 -14.47 -5.48
CA HIS A 230 10.59 -13.65 -5.29
C HIS A 230 11.67 -14.10 -6.27
N TYR A 231 11.98 -13.24 -7.24
CA TYR A 231 13.04 -13.47 -8.22
C TYR A 231 14.30 -12.76 -7.76
N CYS A 232 15.20 -13.50 -7.10
CA CYS A 232 16.44 -12.96 -6.56
C CYS A 232 17.62 -13.15 -7.53
N SER A 233 18.43 -12.11 -7.67
CA SER A 233 19.74 -12.21 -8.31
C SER A 233 20.67 -13.09 -7.48
N THR A 234 21.56 -13.81 -8.13
CA THR A 234 22.64 -14.58 -7.50
C THR A 234 24.03 -14.09 -7.94
N VAL A 235 24.13 -13.24 -8.96
CA VAL A 235 25.40 -12.61 -9.34
C VAL A 235 25.85 -11.58 -8.31
N ASP A 236 27.15 -11.55 -8.02
CA ASP A 236 27.81 -10.57 -7.14
C ASP A 236 27.10 -10.39 -5.78
N ASP A 237 26.56 -11.47 -5.20
CA ASP A 237 25.72 -11.44 -3.99
C ASP A 237 26.45 -10.97 -2.71
N LYS A 238 27.79 -10.93 -2.76
CA LYS A 238 28.68 -10.41 -1.71
C LYS A 238 29.12 -8.96 -1.91
N LEU A 239 28.81 -8.32 -3.03
CA LEU A 239 29.22 -6.95 -3.34
C LEU A 239 27.99 -6.07 -3.55
N PRO A 240 27.94 -4.81 -3.09
CA PRO A 240 26.77 -3.95 -3.29
C PRO A 240 26.73 -3.26 -4.67
N THR A 241 27.71 -3.54 -5.54
CA THR A 241 27.86 -2.96 -6.88
C THR A 241 27.01 -3.70 -7.92
N ASN A 242 27.01 -3.20 -9.17
CA ASN A 242 26.38 -3.87 -10.31
C ASN A 242 24.87 -4.15 -10.15
N ALA A 243 24.12 -3.20 -9.56
CA ALA A 243 22.67 -3.34 -9.39
C ALA A 243 21.94 -3.62 -10.72
N GLY A 244 22.45 -3.07 -11.84
CA GLY A 244 21.89 -3.31 -13.17
C GLY A 244 22.05 -4.75 -13.66
N GLY A 245 23.23 -5.37 -13.50
CA GLY A 245 23.44 -6.77 -13.86
C GLY A 245 22.58 -7.71 -13.02
N LYS A 246 22.50 -7.45 -11.71
CA LYS A 246 21.63 -8.18 -10.78
C LYS A 246 20.16 -8.11 -11.13
N TYR A 247 19.68 -6.90 -11.45
CA TYR A 247 18.31 -6.71 -11.91
C TYR A 247 18.04 -7.51 -13.19
N LYS A 248 18.91 -7.43 -14.19
CA LYS A 248 18.75 -8.17 -15.45
C LYS A 248 18.66 -9.68 -15.21
N GLU A 249 19.48 -10.22 -14.32
CA GLU A 249 19.43 -11.64 -13.96
C GLU A 249 18.09 -12.01 -13.30
N ALA A 250 17.64 -11.24 -12.31
CA ALA A 250 16.34 -11.43 -11.67
C ALA A 250 15.17 -11.35 -12.68
N LEU A 251 15.25 -10.40 -13.61
CA LEU A 251 14.25 -10.19 -14.66
C LEU A 251 14.18 -11.37 -15.64
N VAL A 252 15.33 -11.91 -16.04
CA VAL A 252 15.41 -13.13 -16.89
C VAL A 252 14.82 -14.33 -16.15
N LYS A 253 15.11 -14.51 -14.86
CA LYS A 253 14.50 -15.57 -14.03
C LYS A 253 12.98 -15.46 -14.01
N MET A 254 12.46 -14.24 -13.85
CA MET A 254 11.02 -13.97 -13.88
C MET A 254 10.40 -14.33 -15.23
N PHE A 255 10.93 -13.83 -16.34
CA PHE A 255 10.36 -14.10 -17.66
C PHE A 255 10.51 -15.55 -18.11
N LYS A 256 11.56 -16.27 -17.66
CA LYS A 256 11.65 -17.73 -17.83
C LYS A 256 10.51 -18.46 -17.12
N PHE A 257 10.18 -18.05 -15.90
CA PHE A 257 9.05 -18.62 -15.17
C PHE A 257 7.72 -18.31 -15.86
N ILE A 258 7.52 -17.07 -16.32
CA ILE A 258 6.31 -16.64 -17.05
C ILE A 258 6.14 -17.46 -18.34
N ALA A 259 7.21 -17.68 -19.09
CA ALA A 259 7.16 -18.47 -20.32
C ALA A 259 6.74 -19.93 -20.06
N ALA A 260 7.15 -20.49 -18.91
CA ALA A 260 6.73 -21.84 -18.49
C ALA A 260 5.33 -21.88 -17.85
N ASN A 261 4.81 -20.74 -17.36
CA ASN A 261 3.55 -20.64 -16.62
C ASN A 261 2.74 -19.41 -17.08
N PRO A 262 2.23 -19.41 -18.33
CA PRO A 262 1.71 -18.20 -18.98
C PRO A 262 0.45 -17.62 -18.33
N THR A 263 -0.24 -18.39 -17.48
CA THR A 263 -1.51 -18.00 -16.83
C THR A 263 -1.36 -17.68 -15.35
N VAL A 264 -0.16 -17.72 -14.78
CA VAL A 264 0.03 -17.48 -13.33
C VAL A 264 -0.21 -16.03 -12.93
N TYR A 265 0.16 -15.07 -13.78
CA TYR A 265 0.04 -13.65 -13.46
C TYR A 265 -1.04 -12.97 -14.30
N ASP A 266 -1.76 -12.06 -13.66
CA ASP A 266 -2.63 -11.12 -14.36
C ASP A 266 -1.82 -10.23 -15.31
N ASN A 267 -2.43 -9.90 -16.45
CA ASN A 267 -1.86 -8.93 -17.37
C ASN A 267 -2.12 -7.51 -16.86
N THR A 268 -1.15 -6.96 -16.13
CA THR A 268 -1.24 -5.64 -15.49
C THR A 268 -0.30 -4.62 -16.11
N LEU A 269 -0.49 -3.34 -15.82
CA LEU A 269 0.43 -2.25 -16.16
C LEU A 269 1.84 -2.56 -15.68
N GLY A 270 2.00 -2.94 -14.40
CA GLY A 270 3.31 -3.26 -13.83
C GLY A 270 4.01 -4.44 -14.54
N LEU A 271 3.26 -5.47 -14.94
CA LEU A 271 3.82 -6.59 -15.71
C LEU A 271 4.21 -6.19 -17.14
N SER A 272 3.41 -5.31 -17.77
CA SER A 272 3.72 -4.73 -19.08
C SER A 272 5.00 -3.90 -19.04
N GLU A 273 5.19 -3.07 -18.01
CA GLU A 273 6.41 -2.28 -17.80
C GLU A 273 7.64 -3.18 -17.60
N PHE A 274 7.51 -4.27 -16.84
CA PHE A 274 8.57 -5.27 -16.74
C PHE A 274 8.88 -5.92 -18.09
N ARG A 275 7.87 -6.19 -18.93
CA ARG A 275 8.04 -6.77 -20.26
C ARG A 275 8.80 -5.83 -21.19
N ALA A 276 8.47 -4.54 -21.15
CA ALA A 276 9.20 -3.51 -21.87
C ALA A 276 10.66 -3.39 -21.37
N SER A 277 10.88 -3.41 -20.05
CA SER A 277 12.24 -3.40 -19.48
C SER A 277 13.05 -4.63 -19.91
N HIS A 278 12.41 -5.80 -20.02
CA HIS A 278 13.05 -7.04 -20.46
C HIS A 278 13.40 -7.03 -21.95
N SER A 279 12.54 -6.49 -22.83
CA SER A 279 12.81 -6.47 -24.27
C SER A 279 14.03 -5.63 -24.64
N VAL A 280 14.32 -4.57 -23.89
CA VAL A 280 15.50 -3.72 -24.10
C VAL A 280 16.65 -4.02 -23.14
N MET A 281 16.47 -4.98 -22.21
CA MET A 281 17.41 -5.32 -21.13
C MET A 281 17.97 -4.08 -20.41
N HIS A 282 17.10 -3.10 -20.12
CA HIS A 282 17.45 -1.83 -19.50
C HIS A 282 17.18 -1.88 -17.99
N PHE A 283 18.10 -1.34 -17.17
CA PHE A 283 17.90 -1.20 -15.74
C PHE A 283 17.34 0.19 -15.41
N PRO A 284 16.07 0.30 -14.98
CA PRO A 284 15.42 1.60 -14.74
C PRO A 284 15.77 2.20 -13.36
N GLY A 285 16.52 1.48 -12.52
CA GLY A 285 16.76 1.84 -11.12
C GLY A 285 15.79 1.15 -10.17
N LEU A 286 16.25 0.85 -8.95
CA LEU A 286 15.51 0.03 -7.98
C LEU A 286 14.17 0.64 -7.53
N GLY A 287 14.06 1.97 -7.57
CA GLY A 287 12.81 2.66 -7.26
C GLY A 287 11.70 2.30 -8.25
N LEU A 288 12.01 2.33 -9.55
CA LEU A 288 11.07 1.93 -10.60
C LEU A 288 10.77 0.42 -10.57
N VAL A 289 11.72 -0.42 -10.17
CA VAL A 289 11.46 -1.86 -9.95
C VAL A 289 10.39 -2.09 -8.88
N LYS A 290 10.47 -1.35 -7.77
CA LYS A 290 9.44 -1.41 -6.72
C LYS A 290 8.11 -0.85 -7.20
N GLU A 291 8.15 0.24 -7.96
CA GLU A 291 6.96 0.86 -8.57
C GLU A 291 6.20 -0.13 -9.47
N MET A 292 6.89 -0.79 -10.41
CA MET A 292 6.30 -1.84 -11.27
C MET A 292 5.70 -2.99 -10.44
N SER A 293 6.36 -3.38 -9.34
CA SER A 293 5.87 -4.44 -8.44
C SER A 293 4.61 -4.02 -7.68
N MET A 294 4.54 -2.77 -7.20
CA MET A 294 3.35 -2.22 -6.53
C MET A 294 2.19 -2.03 -7.50
N LYS A 295 2.46 -1.54 -8.73
CA LYS A 295 1.48 -1.43 -9.82
C LYS A 295 0.84 -2.79 -10.08
N HIS A 296 1.67 -3.83 -10.27
CA HIS A 296 1.19 -5.19 -10.47
C HIS A 296 0.34 -5.67 -9.28
N HIS A 297 0.81 -5.51 -8.05
CA HIS A 297 0.09 -5.95 -6.86
C HIS A 297 -1.30 -5.34 -6.71
N ILE A 298 -1.40 -4.02 -6.83
CA ILE A 298 -2.68 -3.31 -6.66
C ILE A 298 -3.65 -3.68 -7.78
N GLU A 299 -3.17 -3.75 -9.03
CA GLU A 299 -4.01 -4.08 -10.18
C GLU A 299 -4.49 -5.53 -10.15
N SER A 300 -3.64 -6.51 -9.78
CA SER A 300 -4.05 -7.91 -9.63
C SER A 300 -5.17 -8.08 -8.58
N LEU A 301 -5.08 -7.39 -7.45
CA LEU A 301 -6.16 -7.39 -6.45
C LEU A 301 -7.44 -6.74 -6.99
N CYS A 302 -7.32 -5.66 -7.77
CA CYS A 302 -8.47 -5.02 -8.41
C CYS A 302 -9.08 -5.87 -9.53
N ASN A 303 -8.28 -6.67 -10.25
CA ASN A 303 -8.79 -7.57 -11.28
C ASN A 303 -9.62 -8.70 -10.66
N TYR A 304 -9.21 -9.19 -9.48
CA TYR A 304 -9.91 -10.26 -8.77
C TYR A 304 -11.26 -9.85 -8.16
N ILE A 305 -11.38 -8.66 -7.56
CA ILE A 305 -12.58 -8.24 -6.79
C ILE A 305 -13.72 -7.67 -7.63
#